data_AF-A0A4P5PGR9-F1
#
_entry.id   AF-A0A4P5PGR9-F1
#
_cell.length_a   1.000
_cell.length_b   1.000
_cell.length_c   1.000
_cell.angle_alpha   90.00
_cell.angle_beta   90.00
_cell.angle_gamma   90.00
#
_symmetry.space_group_name_H-M   'P 1'
#
loop_
_entity.id
_entity.type
_entity.pdbx_description
1 polymer ?
#
loop_
_entity_poly.entity_id
_entity_poly.type
_entity_poly.pdbx_seq_one_letter_code
_entity_poly.pdbx_strand_id
1 'polypeptide(L)'
;MSKGLTITGVFLAESANYGESLGNVATLKKITRGKGDQYTYISRQAIRYNIVEQLGEPLSSLNAEGSGTKQVIQFDQNATIDKYPEVDLFGYMKTVKGDNALTRSAKVRLSNAISLETYKGDTDFLTNMGLAKRLRENGNEKAMNSIAQSEIHRSFYRYTVTVDLDEIGIDKNVDIELPNEEKSRRVKKLLETIQYLYRDIRGRRENLQPLFVIGGVYDRKNPLFENVVDVQQNKVDVEKIEGVLTEEIKENTFVGIVKGAFENTAEVQEVLNGQKVPQVFESLKQKVAEYYEGN
;
A
#
# COMPACT_ATOMS: atom_id res chain seq x y z
N MET A 1 -0.83 27.13 -0.25
CA MET A 1 0.22 26.76 0.73
C MET A 1 0.58 25.30 0.49
N SER A 2 1.87 24.93 0.51
CA SER A 2 2.29 23.54 0.31
C SER A 2 1.92 22.70 1.53
N LYS A 3 0.88 21.88 1.45
CA LYS A 3 0.53 20.91 2.51
C LYS A 3 0.72 19.47 2.03
N GLY A 4 1.09 18.60 2.95
CA GLY A 4 1.24 17.17 2.73
C GLY A 4 0.35 16.36 3.68
N LEU A 5 -0.37 15.38 3.15
CA LEU A 5 -1.05 14.36 3.95
C LEU A 5 -0.08 13.20 4.16
N THR A 6 0.11 12.77 5.41
CA THR A 6 0.92 11.59 5.74
C THR A 6 0.15 10.64 6.63
N ILE A 7 0.19 9.35 6.30
CA ILE A 7 -0.48 8.28 7.03
C ILE A 7 0.47 7.10 7.14
N THR A 8 0.64 6.56 8.33
CA THR A 8 1.31 5.27 8.55
C THR A 8 0.33 4.30 9.19
N GLY A 9 0.16 3.15 8.57
CA GLY A 9 -0.76 2.11 9.00
C GLY A 9 -0.02 0.84 9.37
N VAL A 10 -0.55 0.14 10.38
CA VAL A 10 -0.15 -1.24 10.72
C VAL A 10 -1.35 -2.15 10.53
N PHE A 11 -1.18 -3.23 9.78
CA PHE A 11 -2.20 -4.27 9.56
C PHE A 11 -1.59 -5.65 9.75
N LEU A 12 -2.42 -6.66 10.01
CA LEU A 12 -1.99 -8.06 10.13
C LEU A 12 -2.25 -8.78 8.81
N ALA A 13 -1.25 -9.44 8.22
CA ALA A 13 -1.44 -10.20 6.98
C ALA A 13 -0.57 -11.46 6.94
N GLU A 14 -0.91 -12.38 6.05
CA GLU A 14 -0.18 -13.63 5.86
C GLU A 14 0.33 -13.81 4.43
N SER A 15 1.65 -13.94 4.30
CA SER A 15 2.33 -14.41 3.09
C SER A 15 1.91 -13.66 1.81
N ALA A 16 1.83 -12.33 1.91
CA ALA A 16 1.08 -11.50 0.97
C ALA A 16 1.87 -11.01 -0.26
N ASN A 17 3.16 -11.32 -0.40
CA ASN A 17 3.92 -11.01 -1.62
C ASN A 17 5.07 -12.00 -1.87
N TYR A 18 4.94 -12.80 -2.93
CA TYR A 18 5.99 -13.70 -3.41
C TYR A 18 6.90 -13.02 -4.43
N GLY A 19 8.16 -13.44 -4.47
CA GLY A 19 9.14 -13.11 -5.50
C GLY A 19 9.11 -14.14 -6.64
N GLU A 20 10.20 -14.19 -7.39
CA GLU A 20 10.42 -15.22 -8.40
C GLU A 20 10.60 -16.59 -7.72
N SER A 21 9.90 -17.60 -8.24
CA SER A 21 9.98 -18.96 -7.73
C SER A 21 11.24 -19.67 -8.23
N LEU A 22 11.83 -20.51 -7.39
CA LEU A 22 12.91 -21.41 -7.79
C LEU A 22 12.33 -22.83 -7.87
N GLY A 23 12.05 -23.29 -9.10
CA GLY A 23 11.34 -24.55 -9.32
C GLY A 23 9.94 -24.53 -8.68
N ASN A 24 9.63 -25.55 -7.87
CA ASN A 24 8.35 -25.68 -7.16
C ASN A 24 8.34 -24.98 -5.78
N VAL A 25 9.33 -24.13 -5.49
CA VAL A 25 9.41 -23.37 -4.24
C VAL A 25 9.06 -21.91 -4.50
N ALA A 26 7.98 -21.46 -3.87
CA ALA A 26 7.59 -20.07 -3.86
C ALA A 26 8.21 -19.34 -2.66
N THR A 27 9.00 -18.32 -2.95
CA THR A 27 9.71 -17.54 -1.94
C THR A 27 9.01 -16.21 -1.70
N LEU A 28 8.83 -15.85 -0.42
CA LEU A 28 8.37 -14.52 -0.04
C LEU A 28 9.47 -13.50 -0.37
N LYS A 29 9.04 -12.30 -0.76
CA LYS A 29 9.95 -11.15 -0.87
C LYS A 29 10.44 -10.78 0.53
N LYS A 30 11.76 -10.72 0.70
CA LYS A 30 12.43 -10.51 1.99
C LYS A 30 13.50 -9.42 1.88
N ILE A 31 13.74 -8.74 2.98
CA ILE A 31 14.90 -7.85 3.20
C ILE A 31 15.66 -8.35 4.42
N THR A 32 16.99 -8.22 4.40
CA THR A 32 17.85 -8.62 5.52
C THR A 32 18.29 -7.38 6.29
N ARG A 33 18.23 -7.41 7.62
CA ARG A 33 18.67 -6.31 8.50
C ARG A 33 19.44 -6.86 9.70
N GLY A 34 20.15 -5.97 10.40
CA GLY A 34 20.83 -6.30 11.65
C GLY A 34 21.83 -7.45 11.48
N LYS A 35 21.74 -8.45 12.35
CA LYS A 35 22.63 -9.61 12.39
C LYS A 35 22.20 -10.75 11.45
N GLY A 36 21.51 -10.43 10.37
CA GLY A 36 20.99 -11.40 9.41
C GLY A 36 19.50 -11.72 9.57
N ASP A 37 18.77 -10.95 10.39
CA ASP A 37 17.33 -11.11 10.53
C ASP A 37 16.63 -10.78 9.21
N GLN A 38 15.70 -11.64 8.83
CA GLN A 38 14.92 -11.49 7.61
C GLN A 38 13.53 -10.98 7.93
N TYR A 39 13.07 -10.00 7.16
CA TYR A 39 11.73 -9.43 7.25
C TYR A 39 11.07 -9.58 5.89
N THR A 40 9.83 -10.08 5.87
CA THR A 40 9.07 -10.15 4.62
C THR A 40 8.50 -8.78 4.30
N TYR A 41 8.28 -8.49 3.03
CA TYR A 41 7.66 -7.23 2.64
C TYR A 41 6.67 -7.38 1.48
N ILE A 42 5.63 -6.58 1.51
CA ILE A 42 4.75 -6.34 0.36
C ILE A 42 5.29 -5.12 -0.37
N SER A 43 5.64 -5.30 -1.63
CA SER A 43 6.21 -4.23 -2.43
C SER A 43 5.21 -3.08 -2.61
N ARG A 44 5.70 -1.84 -2.62
CA ARG A 44 4.87 -0.65 -2.89
C ARG A 44 4.10 -0.77 -4.21
N GLN A 45 4.66 -1.46 -5.21
CA GLN A 45 3.97 -1.75 -6.47
C GLN A 45 2.76 -2.67 -6.28
N ALA A 46 2.86 -3.67 -5.41
CA ALA A 46 1.76 -4.57 -5.08
C ALA A 46 0.66 -3.86 -4.27
N ILE A 47 1.04 -2.98 -3.35
CA ILE A 47 0.08 -2.13 -2.62
C ILE A 47 -0.59 -1.15 -3.59
N ARG A 48 0.17 -0.46 -4.45
CA ARG A 48 -0.36 0.42 -5.51
C ARG A 48 -1.35 -0.34 -6.39
N TYR A 49 -0.99 -1.53 -6.86
CA TYR A 49 -1.88 -2.36 -7.69
C TYR A 49 -3.23 -2.58 -6.99
N ASN A 50 -3.22 -3.01 -5.72
CA ASN A 50 -4.45 -3.22 -4.97
C ASN A 50 -5.26 -1.92 -4.81
N ILE A 51 -4.61 -0.79 -4.53
CA ILE A 51 -5.28 0.50 -4.39
C ILE A 51 -5.94 0.89 -5.71
N VAL A 52 -5.23 0.77 -6.84
CA VAL A 52 -5.77 1.14 -8.16
C VAL A 52 -6.99 0.29 -8.52
N GLU A 53 -6.91 -1.04 -8.33
CA GLU A 53 -8.02 -1.96 -8.61
C GLU A 53 -9.25 -1.69 -7.72
N GLN A 54 -9.03 -1.22 -6.48
CA GLN A 54 -10.09 -0.97 -5.49
C GLN A 54 -10.50 0.50 -5.39
N LEU A 55 -9.88 1.40 -6.16
CA LEU A 55 -10.25 2.82 -6.20
C LEU A 55 -11.66 3.01 -6.77
N GLY A 56 -12.09 2.07 -7.63
CA GLY A 56 -13.39 2.12 -8.30
C GLY A 56 -13.45 3.20 -9.39
N GLU A 57 -12.29 3.60 -9.93
CA GLU A 57 -12.14 4.63 -10.95
C GLU A 57 -11.76 4.00 -12.30
N PRO A 58 -12.02 4.69 -13.43
CA PRO A 58 -11.58 4.22 -14.74
C PRO A 58 -10.08 3.93 -14.75
N LEU A 59 -9.70 2.74 -15.23
CA LEU A 59 -8.30 2.39 -15.44
C LEU A 59 -7.75 3.12 -16.66
N SER A 60 -6.52 3.62 -16.52
CA SER A 60 -5.81 4.32 -17.58
C SER A 60 -5.68 3.45 -18.82
N SER A 61 -5.91 4.02 -20.00
CA SER A 61 -5.60 3.34 -21.26
C SER A 61 -4.10 3.09 -21.38
N LEU A 62 -3.74 1.96 -22.01
CA LEU A 62 -2.38 1.47 -22.16
C LEU A 62 -2.04 1.25 -23.63
N ASN A 63 -0.78 1.44 -23.98
CA ASN A 63 -0.22 1.13 -25.30
C ASN A 63 0.99 0.21 -25.17
N ALA A 64 1.16 -0.68 -26.15
CA ALA A 64 2.36 -1.47 -26.33
C ALA A 64 3.24 -0.80 -27.39
N GLU A 65 4.38 -0.26 -26.97
CA GLU A 65 5.37 0.33 -27.90
C GLU A 65 6.53 -0.63 -28.18
N GLY A 66 6.95 -0.71 -29.43
CA GLY A 66 8.00 -1.62 -29.91
C GLY A 66 7.46 -2.83 -30.67
N SER A 67 8.35 -3.78 -30.98
CA SER A 67 8.05 -4.96 -31.80
C SER A 67 8.55 -6.26 -31.15
N GLY A 68 7.76 -7.33 -31.27
CA GLY A 68 8.13 -8.66 -30.78
C GLY A 68 8.28 -8.72 -29.26
N THR A 69 9.24 -9.50 -28.77
CA THR A 69 9.47 -9.72 -27.33
C THR A 69 10.05 -8.52 -26.57
N LYS A 70 10.32 -7.40 -27.26
CA LYS A 70 10.84 -6.15 -26.68
C LYS A 70 9.76 -5.07 -26.51
N GLN A 71 8.49 -5.42 -26.65
CA GLN A 71 7.40 -4.48 -26.41
C GLN A 71 7.39 -4.02 -24.96
N VAL A 72 7.27 -2.70 -24.77
CA VAL A 72 7.11 -2.07 -23.48
C VAL A 72 5.67 -1.61 -23.34
N ILE A 73 5.02 -1.99 -22.25
CA ILE A 73 3.67 -1.53 -21.92
C ILE A 73 3.79 -0.21 -21.16
N GLN A 74 3.08 0.81 -21.63
CA GLN A 74 3.06 2.12 -21.01
C GLN A 74 1.67 2.77 -21.09
N PHE A 75 1.48 3.90 -20.43
CA PHE A 75 0.24 4.67 -20.52
C PHE A 75 0.05 5.25 -21.91
N ASP A 76 -1.20 5.28 -22.39
CA ASP A 76 -1.55 5.96 -23.64
C ASP A 76 -1.23 7.46 -23.54
N GLN A 77 -0.87 8.09 -24.67
CA GLN A 77 -0.59 9.53 -24.70
C GLN A 77 -1.79 10.35 -24.21
N ASN A 78 -3.00 9.90 -24.51
CA ASN A 78 -4.27 10.51 -24.12
C ASN A 78 -4.75 10.10 -22.71
N ALA A 79 -3.99 9.28 -21.97
CA ALA A 79 -4.27 8.96 -20.57
C ALA A 79 -3.89 10.15 -19.68
N THR A 80 -4.76 11.15 -19.61
CA THR A 80 -4.54 12.42 -18.91
C THR A 80 -5.20 12.45 -17.52
N ILE A 81 -4.73 13.36 -16.66
CA ILE A 81 -5.15 13.41 -15.25
C ILE A 81 -6.62 13.79 -15.06
N ASP A 82 -7.26 14.49 -16.01
CA ASP A 82 -8.70 14.80 -16.01
C ASP A 82 -9.57 13.55 -16.19
N LYS A 83 -9.06 12.54 -16.91
CA LYS A 83 -9.79 11.29 -17.20
C LYS A 83 -9.50 10.17 -16.21
N TYR A 84 -8.25 10.09 -15.76
CA TYR A 84 -7.75 8.91 -15.04
C TYR A 84 -7.11 9.32 -13.71
N PRO A 85 -7.78 9.08 -12.56
CA PRO A 85 -7.20 9.35 -11.25
C PRO A 85 -5.90 8.60 -10.97
N GLU A 86 -5.70 7.40 -11.55
CA GLU A 86 -4.48 6.62 -11.36
C GLU A 86 -3.21 7.41 -11.76
N VAL A 87 -3.21 8.04 -12.94
CA VAL A 87 -2.05 8.80 -13.44
C VAL A 87 -1.90 10.16 -12.75
N ASP A 88 -2.98 10.70 -12.19
CA ASP A 88 -2.92 11.88 -11.33
C ASP A 88 -2.22 11.55 -10.01
N LEU A 89 -2.70 10.52 -9.32
CA LEU A 89 -2.20 10.11 -8.01
C LEU A 89 -0.78 9.52 -8.10
N PHE A 90 -0.56 8.56 -9.00
CA PHE A 90 0.67 7.76 -9.03
C PHE A 90 1.65 8.14 -10.14
N GLY A 91 1.32 9.16 -10.93
CA GLY A 91 2.18 9.65 -12.00
C GLY A 91 2.26 8.72 -13.20
N TYR A 92 3.06 9.12 -14.18
CA TYR A 92 3.27 8.39 -15.42
C TYR A 92 4.65 8.68 -16.01
N MET A 93 5.09 7.81 -16.90
CA MET A 93 6.14 8.05 -17.87
C MET A 93 5.62 7.60 -19.23
N LYS A 94 5.63 8.50 -20.22
CA LYS A 94 5.16 8.24 -21.58
C LYS A 94 6.31 8.53 -22.54
N THR A 95 6.79 7.51 -23.24
CA THR A 95 7.81 7.71 -24.28
C THR A 95 7.17 8.31 -25.52
N VAL A 96 7.84 9.27 -26.14
CA VAL A 96 7.42 9.87 -27.40
C VAL A 96 8.53 9.60 -28.41
N LYS A 97 8.18 9.00 -29.56
CA LYS A 97 9.19 8.62 -30.56
C LYS A 97 9.89 9.87 -31.11
N GLY A 98 11.20 9.95 -30.90
CA GLY A 98 12.02 11.08 -31.38
C GLY A 98 12.02 12.30 -30.46
N ASP A 99 11.45 12.19 -29.26
CA ASP A 99 11.43 13.26 -28.26
C ASP A 99 11.71 12.69 -26.85
N ASN A 100 11.87 13.57 -25.87
CA ASN A 100 12.05 13.19 -24.47
C ASN A 100 10.77 12.57 -23.88
N ALA A 101 10.94 11.65 -22.94
CA ALA A 101 9.81 11.04 -22.26
C ALA A 101 9.06 12.07 -21.40
N LEU A 102 7.75 12.15 -21.58
CA LEU A 102 6.88 12.98 -20.74
C LEU A 102 6.70 12.29 -19.39
N THR A 103 7.20 12.92 -18.33
CA THR A 103 7.23 12.31 -17.00
C THR A 103 6.48 13.16 -16.00
N ARG A 104 5.56 12.54 -15.27
CA ARG A 104 4.90 13.09 -14.08
C ARG A 104 5.30 12.22 -12.89
N SER A 105 5.99 12.80 -11.92
CA SER A 105 6.29 12.10 -10.67
C SER A 105 5.00 11.75 -9.92
N ALA A 106 4.99 10.61 -9.22
CA ALA A 106 3.91 10.27 -8.32
C ALA A 106 3.68 11.36 -7.27
N LYS A 107 2.40 11.72 -7.04
CA LYS A 107 1.97 12.69 -6.03
C LYS A 107 1.51 11.99 -4.74
N VAL A 108 1.09 10.74 -4.88
CA VAL A 108 0.92 9.76 -3.81
C VAL A 108 2.12 8.81 -3.83
N ARG A 109 2.91 8.81 -2.76
CA ARG A 109 4.05 7.90 -2.60
C ARG A 109 3.74 6.89 -1.51
N LEU A 110 4.15 5.65 -1.76
CA LEU A 110 3.95 4.50 -0.90
C LEU A 110 5.33 3.92 -0.54
N SER A 111 5.55 3.66 0.74
CA SER A 111 6.63 2.78 1.16
C SER A 111 6.26 1.31 0.93
N ASN A 112 7.24 0.41 1.04
CA ASN A 112 6.93 -1.01 1.11
C ASN A 112 6.22 -1.30 2.45
N ALA A 113 5.28 -2.24 2.46
CA ALA A 113 4.77 -2.76 3.72
C ALA A 113 5.77 -3.78 4.26
N ILE A 114 6.48 -3.46 5.35
CA ILE A 114 7.54 -4.31 5.90
C ILE A 114 7.01 -5.00 7.16
N SER A 115 7.30 -6.30 7.33
CA SER A 115 6.94 -7.03 8.54
C SER A 115 7.65 -6.45 9.76
N LEU A 116 6.94 -6.39 10.88
CA LEU A 116 7.46 -5.93 12.17
C LEU A 116 8.01 -7.09 13.00
N GLU A 117 7.74 -8.33 12.58
CA GLU A 117 8.35 -9.53 13.15
C GLU A 117 9.30 -10.18 12.14
N THR A 118 10.30 -10.88 12.68
CA THR A 118 11.31 -11.59 11.89
C THR A 118 10.72 -12.87 11.32
N TYR A 119 10.96 -13.12 10.04
CA TYR A 119 10.67 -14.39 9.41
C TYR A 119 11.58 -15.50 9.95
N LYS A 120 11.00 -16.65 10.30
CA LYS A 120 11.72 -17.78 10.94
C LYS A 120 11.94 -18.99 10.03
N GLY A 121 11.62 -18.90 8.74
CA GLY A 121 11.81 -20.00 7.79
C GLY A 121 10.60 -20.93 7.65
N ASP A 122 9.42 -20.51 8.08
CA ASP A 122 8.21 -21.33 8.00
C ASP A 122 7.80 -21.58 6.54
N THR A 123 7.36 -22.80 6.25
CA THR A 123 6.92 -23.23 4.91
C THR A 123 5.69 -24.12 4.96
N ASP A 124 4.81 -23.95 3.99
CA ASP A 124 3.66 -24.81 3.72
C ASP A 124 3.91 -25.72 2.49
N PHE A 125 3.24 -26.87 2.46
CA PHE A 125 3.34 -27.87 1.39
C PHE A 125 1.97 -28.14 0.76
N LEU A 126 1.88 -27.85 -0.53
CA LEU A 126 0.70 -28.09 -1.35
C LEU A 126 0.92 -29.35 -2.18
N THR A 127 -0.12 -30.17 -2.34
CA THR A 127 -0.07 -31.38 -3.17
C THR A 127 -1.30 -31.50 -4.04
N ASN A 128 -1.11 -31.89 -5.30
CA ASN A 128 -2.19 -32.21 -6.23
C ASN A 128 -2.59 -33.71 -6.19
N MET A 129 -2.23 -34.44 -5.13
CA MET A 129 -2.43 -35.89 -5.00
C MET A 129 -3.88 -36.32 -5.30
N GLY A 130 -4.88 -35.57 -4.81
CA GLY A 130 -6.29 -35.87 -5.06
C GLY A 130 -6.66 -35.80 -6.55
N LEU A 131 -6.08 -34.86 -7.30
CA LEU A 131 -6.28 -34.74 -8.75
C LEU A 131 -5.55 -35.87 -9.50
N ALA A 132 -4.32 -36.18 -9.11
CA ALA A 132 -3.56 -37.28 -9.71
C ALA A 132 -4.26 -38.62 -9.51
N LYS A 133 -4.88 -38.86 -8.34
CA LYS A 133 -5.67 -40.07 -8.07
C LYS A 133 -6.84 -40.21 -9.04
N ARG A 134 -7.62 -39.15 -9.26
CA ARG A 134 -8.75 -39.15 -10.21
C ARG A 134 -8.31 -39.45 -11.64
N LEU A 135 -7.14 -38.97 -12.06
CA LEU A 135 -6.58 -39.29 -13.38
C LEU A 135 -6.21 -40.77 -13.51
N ARG A 136 -5.63 -41.37 -12.47
CA ARG A 136 -5.33 -42.81 -12.45
C ARG A 136 -6.61 -43.65 -12.51
N GLU A 137 -7.64 -43.27 -11.77
CA GLU A 137 -8.95 -43.93 -11.79
C GLU A 137 -9.65 -43.81 -13.16
N ASN A 138 -9.38 -42.75 -13.93
CA ASN A 138 -9.89 -42.53 -15.28
C ASN A 138 -8.96 -43.09 -16.39
N GLY A 139 -8.07 -44.04 -16.06
CA GLY A 139 -7.27 -44.78 -17.04
C GLY A 139 -5.88 -44.21 -17.35
N ASN A 140 -5.47 -43.10 -16.73
CA ASN A 140 -4.09 -42.62 -16.81
C ASN A 140 -3.27 -43.11 -15.61
N GLU A 141 -2.96 -44.40 -15.58
CA GLU A 141 -2.30 -45.09 -14.46
C GLU A 141 -0.92 -44.50 -14.09
N LYS A 142 -0.25 -43.84 -15.06
CA LYS A 142 1.07 -43.22 -14.87
C LYS A 142 1.02 -41.79 -14.32
N ALA A 143 -0.17 -41.24 -14.03
CA ALA A 143 -0.30 -39.89 -13.50
C ALA A 143 0.36 -39.77 -12.11
N MET A 144 1.42 -38.96 -12.03
CA MET A 144 2.14 -38.65 -10.80
C MET A 144 1.61 -37.37 -10.16
N ASN A 145 1.67 -37.30 -8.83
CA ASN A 145 1.44 -36.05 -8.11
C ASN A 145 2.75 -35.27 -7.96
N SER A 146 2.62 -33.99 -7.65
CA SER A 146 3.72 -33.09 -7.37
C SER A 146 3.46 -32.36 -6.06
N ILE A 147 4.54 -32.06 -5.37
CA ILE A 147 4.54 -31.21 -4.18
C ILE A 147 5.07 -29.84 -4.59
N ALA A 148 4.36 -28.81 -4.17
CA ALA A 148 4.82 -27.43 -4.22
C ALA A 148 5.03 -26.92 -2.79
N GLN A 149 6.09 -26.16 -2.58
CA GLN A 149 6.42 -25.57 -1.29
C GLN A 149 6.20 -24.06 -1.39
N SER A 150 5.65 -23.44 -0.35
CA SER A 150 5.55 -21.99 -0.25
C SER A 150 6.04 -21.54 1.11
N GLU A 151 6.93 -20.56 1.14
CA GLU A 151 7.22 -19.86 2.39
C GLU A 151 5.96 -19.17 2.91
N ILE A 152 5.75 -19.24 4.23
CA ILE A 152 4.62 -18.61 4.90
C ILE A 152 5.11 -17.71 6.01
N HIS A 153 4.45 -16.57 6.21
CA HIS A 153 4.76 -15.67 7.32
C HIS A 153 3.55 -14.80 7.63
N ARG A 154 3.03 -14.95 8.84
CA ARG A 154 1.98 -14.09 9.37
C ARG A 154 2.61 -13.08 10.33
N SER A 155 2.44 -11.81 10.04
CA SER A 155 3.05 -10.74 10.84
C SER A 155 2.26 -9.44 10.72
N PHE A 156 2.48 -8.53 11.68
CA PHE A 156 2.13 -7.13 11.50
C PHE A 156 3.01 -6.50 10.42
N TYR A 157 2.41 -5.75 9.51
CA TYR A 157 3.11 -5.00 8.46
C TYR A 157 2.86 -3.52 8.64
N ARG A 158 3.92 -2.72 8.53
CA ARG A 158 3.86 -1.26 8.52
C ARG A 158 4.12 -0.71 7.12
N TYR A 159 3.30 0.23 6.68
CA TYR A 159 3.55 1.03 5.48
C TYR A 159 3.11 2.47 5.69
N THR A 160 3.64 3.36 4.85
CA THR A 160 3.41 4.80 4.89
C THR A 160 2.94 5.29 3.53
N VAL A 161 1.95 6.18 3.56
CA VAL A 161 1.42 6.91 2.41
C VAL A 161 1.69 8.39 2.63
N THR A 162 2.28 9.05 1.64
CA THR A 162 2.44 10.52 1.62
C THR A 162 1.80 11.09 0.37
N VAL A 163 1.03 12.16 0.51
CA VAL A 163 0.34 12.84 -0.60
C VAL A 163 0.73 14.31 -0.64
N ASP A 164 1.22 14.76 -1.78
CA ASP A 164 1.51 16.17 -2.06
C ASP A 164 0.22 16.88 -2.48
N LEU A 165 -0.55 17.39 -1.51
CA LEU A 165 -1.92 17.88 -1.76
C LEU A 165 -1.97 19.09 -2.71
N ASP A 166 -0.95 19.93 -2.70
CA ASP A 166 -0.80 21.06 -3.63
C ASP A 166 -0.43 20.65 -5.07
N GLU A 167 -0.21 19.36 -5.35
CA GLU A 167 0.16 18.87 -6.69
C GLU A 167 -0.88 17.90 -7.29
N ILE A 168 -1.87 17.47 -6.50
CA ILE A 168 -2.98 16.64 -6.98
C ILE A 168 -3.86 17.44 -7.93
N GLY A 169 -4.25 16.83 -9.05
CA GLY A 169 -5.09 17.43 -10.06
C GLY A 169 -4.42 18.57 -10.84
N ILE A 170 -3.09 18.73 -10.76
CA ILE A 170 -2.33 19.73 -11.52
C ILE A 170 -1.28 19.03 -12.36
N ASP A 171 -1.38 19.08 -13.69
CA ASP A 171 -0.40 18.55 -14.63
C ASP A 171 0.11 19.61 -15.61
N LYS A 172 1.31 20.12 -15.32
CA LYS A 172 1.99 21.16 -16.12
C LYS A 172 2.45 20.67 -17.49
N ASN A 173 2.59 19.35 -17.68
CA ASN A 173 3.02 18.77 -18.94
C ASN A 173 1.96 18.92 -20.05
N VAL A 174 0.69 18.98 -19.67
CA VAL A 174 -0.47 19.06 -20.58
C VAL A 174 -1.42 20.21 -20.22
N ASP A 175 -0.97 21.13 -19.36
CA ASP A 175 -1.71 22.31 -18.89
C ASP A 175 -3.12 21.99 -18.36
N ILE A 176 -3.22 21.01 -17.46
CA ILE A 176 -4.49 20.63 -16.82
C ILE A 176 -4.44 21.02 -15.34
N GLU A 177 -5.48 21.72 -14.90
CA GLU A 177 -5.78 21.94 -13.49
C GLU A 177 -7.24 21.61 -13.20
N LEU A 178 -7.47 20.70 -12.25
CA LEU A 178 -8.80 20.25 -11.85
C LEU A 178 -9.43 21.18 -10.80
N PRO A 179 -10.77 21.27 -10.76
CA PRO A 179 -11.46 21.98 -9.69
C PRO A 179 -11.16 21.37 -8.31
N ASN A 180 -11.20 22.20 -7.28
CA ASN A 180 -10.83 21.82 -5.92
C ASN A 180 -11.71 20.69 -5.37
N GLU A 181 -12.98 20.65 -5.76
CA GLU A 181 -13.92 19.60 -5.41
C GLU A 181 -13.45 18.23 -5.94
N GLU A 182 -12.92 18.18 -7.17
CA GLU A 182 -12.41 16.94 -7.76
C GLU A 182 -11.08 16.52 -7.12
N LYS A 183 -10.18 17.47 -6.84
CA LYS A 183 -8.93 17.23 -6.10
C LYS A 183 -9.24 16.61 -4.72
N SER A 184 -10.19 17.21 -4.00
CA SER A 184 -10.66 16.75 -2.70
C SER A 184 -11.29 15.35 -2.77
N ARG A 185 -12.20 15.13 -3.75
CA ARG A 185 -12.86 13.84 -3.97
C ARG A 185 -11.86 12.70 -4.19
N ARG A 186 -10.83 12.91 -5.02
CA ARG A 186 -9.80 11.91 -5.31
C ARG A 186 -9.01 11.49 -4.08
N VAL A 187 -8.58 12.46 -3.27
CA VAL A 187 -7.84 12.17 -2.04
C VAL A 187 -8.74 11.50 -1.00
N LYS A 188 -10.01 11.93 -0.86
CA LYS A 188 -11.00 11.26 0.01
C LYS A 188 -11.27 9.82 -0.44
N LYS A 189 -11.33 9.57 -1.75
CA LYS A 189 -11.49 8.22 -2.32
C LYS A 189 -10.29 7.34 -2.03
N LEU A 190 -9.07 7.87 -2.20
CA LEU A 190 -7.84 7.18 -1.80
C LEU A 190 -7.86 6.78 -0.31
N LEU A 191 -8.25 7.70 0.57
CA LEU A 191 -8.39 7.43 2.01
C LEU A 191 -9.39 6.31 2.29
N GLU A 192 -10.56 6.34 1.64
CA GLU A 192 -11.57 5.29 1.74
C GLU A 192 -11.05 3.94 1.26
N THR A 193 -10.35 3.89 0.13
CA THR A 193 -9.73 2.67 -0.40
C THR A 193 -8.69 2.11 0.57
N ILE A 194 -7.83 2.96 1.14
CA ILE A 194 -6.82 2.57 2.14
C ILE A 194 -7.48 1.99 3.40
N GLN A 195 -8.59 2.58 3.85
CA GLN A 195 -9.31 2.16 5.05
C GLN A 195 -9.82 0.72 4.96
N TYR A 196 -10.21 0.27 3.77
CA TYR A 196 -10.82 -1.06 3.55
C TYR A 196 -10.01 -1.93 2.58
N LEU A 197 -8.72 -1.63 2.42
CA LEU A 197 -7.87 -2.29 1.43
C LEU A 197 -7.78 -3.79 1.71
N TYR A 198 -7.89 -4.59 0.65
CA TYR A 198 -7.61 -6.03 0.70
C TYR A 198 -6.65 -6.44 -0.41
N ARG A 199 -6.24 -7.70 -0.41
CA ARG A 199 -5.43 -8.28 -1.48
C ARG A 199 -5.88 -9.69 -1.81
N ASP A 200 -6.19 -9.93 -3.08
CA ASP A 200 -6.38 -11.27 -3.60
C ASP A 200 -5.02 -11.84 -4.05
N ILE A 201 -4.64 -12.99 -3.51
CA ILE A 201 -3.36 -13.64 -3.79
C ILE A 201 -3.51 -15.15 -3.66
N ARG A 202 -3.07 -15.90 -4.69
CA ARG A 202 -3.02 -17.38 -4.68
C ARG A 202 -4.31 -18.05 -4.17
N GLY A 203 -5.46 -17.55 -4.62
CA GLY A 203 -6.77 -18.13 -4.31
C GLY A 203 -7.35 -17.76 -2.93
N ARG A 204 -6.71 -16.85 -2.19
CA ARG A 204 -7.24 -16.30 -0.92
C ARG A 204 -7.28 -14.77 -0.94
N ARG A 205 -8.04 -14.20 0.00
CA ARG A 205 -8.16 -12.77 0.23
C ARG A 205 -7.56 -12.39 1.57
N GLU A 206 -6.50 -11.59 1.55
CA GLU A 206 -5.85 -11.02 2.73
C GLU A 206 -6.48 -9.67 3.07
N ASN A 207 -6.85 -9.48 4.34
CA ASN A 207 -7.37 -8.21 4.83
C ASN A 207 -6.20 -7.27 5.18
N LEU A 208 -6.10 -6.12 4.49
CA LEU A 208 -5.05 -5.12 4.73
C LEU A 208 -5.58 -3.89 5.48
N GLN A 209 -6.80 -3.96 6.01
CA GLN A 209 -7.38 -2.91 6.83
C GLN A 209 -6.47 -2.59 8.04
N PRO A 210 -6.16 -1.31 8.31
CA PRO A 210 -5.33 -0.94 9.45
C PRO A 210 -5.95 -1.35 10.79
N LEU A 211 -5.13 -1.99 11.63
CA LEU A 211 -5.40 -2.22 13.05
C LEU A 211 -4.90 -1.05 13.90
N PHE A 212 -3.86 -0.36 13.44
CA PHE A 212 -3.38 0.91 13.97
C PHE A 212 -3.12 1.87 12.81
N VAL A 213 -3.41 3.15 12.98
CA VAL A 213 -3.15 4.19 11.99
C VAL A 213 -2.76 5.49 12.71
N ILE A 214 -1.77 6.20 12.18
CA ILE A 214 -1.38 7.53 12.62
C ILE A 214 -1.15 8.42 11.41
N GLY A 215 -1.70 9.64 11.43
CA GLY A 215 -1.56 10.53 10.29
C GLY A 215 -2.25 11.87 10.45
N GLY A 216 -2.02 12.74 9.49
CA GLY A 216 -2.50 14.12 9.50
C GLY A 216 -2.14 14.87 8.24
N VAL A 217 -2.60 16.13 8.18
CA VAL A 217 -2.24 17.08 7.13
C VAL A 217 -1.30 18.12 7.74
N TYR A 218 -0.11 18.26 7.18
CA TYR A 218 0.96 19.08 7.72
C TYR A 218 1.45 20.09 6.69
N ASP A 219 2.16 21.12 7.13
CA ASP A 219 2.82 22.10 6.24
C ASP A 219 4.13 21.55 5.61
N ARG A 220 4.29 20.22 5.63
CA ARG A 220 5.48 19.49 5.15
C ARG A 220 5.05 18.21 4.43
N LYS A 221 5.74 17.90 3.33
CA LYS A 221 5.55 16.68 2.52
C LYS A 221 6.52 15.57 2.95
N ASN A 222 6.53 15.22 4.23
CA ASN A 222 7.51 14.29 4.81
C ASN A 222 6.81 13.01 5.34
N PRO A 223 7.30 11.78 5.06
CA PRO A 223 6.83 10.54 5.69
C PRO A 223 7.16 10.45 7.19
N LEU A 224 6.55 11.34 7.98
CA LEU A 224 6.88 11.62 9.38
C LEU A 224 7.01 10.38 10.27
N PHE A 225 6.13 9.41 10.10
CA PHE A 225 6.02 8.23 10.98
C PHE A 225 6.63 6.94 10.39
N GLU A 226 7.19 6.98 9.18
CA GLU A 226 7.66 5.78 8.46
C GLU A 226 8.73 5.00 9.23
N ASN A 227 9.64 5.71 9.89
CA ASN A 227 10.73 5.11 10.67
C ASN A 227 10.45 5.06 12.18
N VAL A 228 9.25 5.47 12.60
CA VAL A 228 8.89 5.68 14.00
C VAL A 228 7.93 4.62 14.50
N VAL A 229 6.84 4.38 13.75
CA VAL A 229 5.84 3.38 14.11
C VAL A 229 6.48 2.00 14.11
N ASP A 230 6.35 1.28 15.20
CA ASP A 230 6.92 -0.05 15.39
C ASP A 230 5.99 -0.87 16.27
N VAL A 231 6.08 -2.20 16.17
CA VAL A 231 5.32 -3.13 17.00
C VAL A 231 6.26 -4.20 17.52
N GLN A 232 6.33 -4.33 18.84
CA GLN A 232 7.16 -5.32 19.50
C GLN A 232 6.31 -6.11 20.48
N GLN A 233 6.35 -7.44 20.41
CA GLN A 233 5.57 -8.32 21.29
C GLN A 233 4.07 -7.91 21.36
N ASN A 234 3.45 -7.67 20.19
CA ASN A 234 2.05 -7.25 20.07
C ASN A 234 1.72 -5.92 20.79
N LYS A 235 2.71 -5.04 20.98
CA LYS A 235 2.54 -3.69 21.52
C LYS A 235 3.05 -2.65 20.55
N VAL A 236 2.27 -1.58 20.35
CA VAL A 236 2.71 -0.41 19.60
C VAL A 236 3.76 0.34 20.42
N ASP A 237 4.87 0.73 19.81
CA ASP A 237 5.92 1.49 20.49
C ASP A 237 5.50 2.97 20.66
N VAL A 238 4.79 3.26 21.76
CA VAL A 238 4.22 4.58 22.07
C VAL A 238 5.32 5.61 22.33
N GLU A 239 6.37 5.23 23.04
CA GLU A 239 7.50 6.12 23.39
C GLU A 239 8.19 6.65 22.13
N LYS A 240 8.47 5.78 21.14
CA LYS A 240 9.02 6.23 19.85
C LYS A 240 8.12 7.26 19.17
N ILE A 241 6.81 7.04 19.19
CA ILE A 241 5.83 7.94 18.56
C ILE A 241 5.83 9.28 19.27
N GLU A 242 5.72 9.31 20.60
CA GLU A 242 5.78 10.56 21.37
C GLU A 242 7.08 11.34 21.12
N GLY A 243 8.21 10.65 21.00
CA GLY A 243 9.51 11.26 20.78
C GLY A 243 9.64 12.12 19.51
N VAL A 244 8.72 11.99 18.55
CA VAL A 244 8.70 12.83 17.32
C VAL A 244 7.55 13.84 17.28
N LEU A 245 6.62 13.80 18.23
CA LEU A 245 5.45 14.68 18.28
C LEU A 245 5.81 16.01 18.95
N THR A 246 6.13 17.02 18.15
CA THR A 246 6.08 18.42 18.61
C THR A 246 4.63 18.88 18.80
N GLU A 247 4.39 19.96 19.56
CA GLU A 247 3.03 20.49 19.77
C GLU A 247 2.28 20.75 18.45
N GLU A 248 2.93 21.40 17.48
CA GLU A 248 2.37 21.69 16.14
C GLU A 248 1.96 20.40 15.40
N ILE A 249 2.79 19.36 15.48
CA ILE A 249 2.51 18.07 14.85
C ILE A 249 1.36 17.38 15.58
N LYS A 250 1.40 17.40 16.92
CA LYS A 250 0.43 16.72 17.78
C LYS A 250 -0.99 17.24 17.55
N GLU A 251 -1.17 18.54 17.43
CA GLU A 251 -2.47 19.18 17.16
C GLU A 251 -3.10 18.74 15.82
N ASN A 252 -2.27 18.38 14.85
CA ASN A 252 -2.71 17.96 13.51
C ASN A 252 -2.64 16.44 13.29
N THR A 253 -2.27 15.66 14.32
CA THR A 253 -2.10 14.22 14.24
C THR A 253 -3.30 13.49 14.83
N PHE A 254 -3.84 12.53 14.08
CA PHE A 254 -4.91 11.64 14.50
C PHE A 254 -4.36 10.22 14.63
N VAL A 255 -4.67 9.57 15.76
CA VAL A 255 -4.24 8.20 16.07
C VAL A 255 -5.46 7.31 16.20
N GLY A 256 -5.43 6.17 15.52
CA GLY A 256 -6.54 5.23 15.43
C GLY A 256 -6.08 3.83 15.78
N ILE A 257 -6.87 3.13 16.60
CA ILE A 257 -6.55 1.77 17.05
C ILE A 257 -7.81 0.90 17.11
N VAL A 258 -7.70 -0.36 16.69
CA VAL A 258 -8.74 -1.37 16.86
C VAL A 258 -8.66 -1.95 18.26
N LYS A 259 -9.78 -1.89 19.00
CA LYS A 259 -9.86 -2.38 20.38
C LYS A 259 -9.45 -3.86 20.44
N GLY A 260 -8.45 -4.17 21.26
CA GLY A 260 -7.97 -5.54 21.48
C GLY A 260 -7.03 -6.07 20.40
N ALA A 261 -6.67 -5.26 19.39
CA ALA A 261 -5.68 -5.67 18.39
C ALA A 261 -4.25 -5.72 18.95
N PHE A 262 -3.93 -4.85 19.92
CA PHE A 262 -2.63 -4.76 20.58
C PHE A 262 -2.80 -4.84 22.10
N GLU A 263 -1.82 -5.42 22.80
CA GLU A 263 -1.86 -5.59 24.26
C GLU A 263 -1.90 -4.25 24.99
N ASN A 264 -1.23 -3.22 24.46
CA ASN A 264 -1.18 -1.89 25.03
C ASN A 264 -2.19 -0.91 24.40
N THR A 265 -3.36 -1.41 23.98
CA THR A 265 -4.42 -0.54 23.42
C THR A 265 -4.76 0.62 24.36
N ALA A 266 -4.84 0.39 25.67
CA ALA A 266 -5.16 1.43 26.66
C ALA A 266 -4.11 2.55 26.69
N GLU A 267 -2.82 2.19 26.65
CA GLU A 267 -1.71 3.15 26.60
C GLU A 267 -1.78 4.05 25.36
N VAL A 268 -2.05 3.48 24.18
CA VAL A 268 -2.24 4.25 22.94
C VAL A 268 -3.43 5.22 23.07
N GLN A 269 -4.51 4.81 23.74
CA GLN A 269 -5.68 5.66 23.96
C GLN A 269 -5.39 6.81 24.92
N GLU A 270 -4.69 6.54 26.02
CA GLU A 270 -4.39 7.52 27.08
C GLU A 270 -3.30 8.53 26.66
N VAL A 271 -2.23 8.04 26.03
CA VAL A 271 -1.04 8.84 25.74
C VAL A 271 -1.15 9.56 24.39
N LEU A 272 -1.63 8.86 23.37
CA LEU A 272 -1.71 9.38 21.99
C LEU A 272 -3.11 9.86 21.60
N ASN A 273 -4.04 9.95 22.56
CA ASN A 273 -5.46 10.26 22.33
C ASN A 273 -6.10 9.34 21.27
N GLY A 274 -5.74 8.05 21.29
CA GLY A 274 -6.16 7.05 20.31
C GLY A 274 -7.69 6.90 20.20
N GLN A 275 -8.20 6.98 18.98
CA GLN A 275 -9.61 6.87 18.63
C GLN A 275 -9.90 5.59 17.83
N LYS A 276 -11.15 5.37 17.40
CA LYS A 276 -11.44 4.25 16.49
C LYS A 276 -10.85 4.54 15.11
N VAL A 277 -10.28 3.53 14.46
CA VAL A 277 -9.71 3.65 13.10
C VAL A 277 -10.65 4.38 12.11
N PRO A 278 -11.96 4.05 12.01
CA PRO A 278 -12.86 4.79 11.13
C PRO A 278 -12.97 6.28 11.42
N GLN A 279 -12.92 6.70 12.71
CA GLN A 279 -12.99 8.11 13.10
C GLN A 279 -11.78 8.88 12.58
N VAL A 280 -10.59 8.26 12.63
CA VAL A 280 -9.38 8.86 12.08
C VAL A 280 -9.50 9.09 10.57
N PHE A 281 -10.00 8.11 9.82
CA PHE A 281 -10.21 8.28 8.38
C PHE A 281 -11.22 9.39 8.07
N GLU A 282 -12.30 9.54 8.86
CA GLU A 282 -13.23 10.67 8.72
C GLU A 282 -12.55 12.02 9.03
N SER A 283 -11.77 12.12 10.11
CA SER A 283 -11.01 13.33 10.43
C SER A 283 -10.00 13.70 9.33
N LEU A 284 -9.32 12.72 8.72
CA LEU A 284 -8.41 12.95 7.60
C LEU A 284 -9.17 13.44 6.35
N LYS A 285 -10.32 12.83 6.02
CA LYS A 285 -11.18 13.28 4.90
C LYS A 285 -11.68 14.72 5.13
N GLN A 286 -12.01 15.08 6.37
CA GLN A 286 -12.39 16.44 6.73
C GLN A 286 -11.22 17.41 6.54
N LYS A 287 -10.01 17.08 7.02
CA LYS A 287 -8.82 17.93 6.82
C LYS A 287 -8.47 18.13 5.34
N VAL A 288 -8.70 17.11 4.52
CA VAL A 288 -8.56 17.22 3.06
C VAL A 288 -9.61 18.16 2.47
N ALA A 289 -10.87 18.07 2.93
CA ALA A 289 -11.93 19.00 2.51
C ALA A 289 -11.58 20.44 2.88
N GLU A 290 -11.20 20.68 4.14
CA GLU A 290 -10.78 21.99 4.65
C GLU A 290 -9.64 22.58 3.80
N TYR A 291 -8.70 21.75 3.36
CA TYR A 291 -7.58 22.22 2.54
C TYR A 291 -7.98 22.68 1.12
N TYR A 292 -8.84 21.94 0.43
CA TYR A 292 -9.21 22.26 -0.96
C TYR A 292 -10.44 23.17 -1.06
N GLU A 293 -11.42 22.98 -0.19
CA GLU A 293 -12.76 23.59 -0.25
C GLU A 293 -12.95 24.69 0.82
N GLY A 294 -12.03 24.84 1.78
CA GLY A 294 -12.14 25.76 2.91
C GLY A 294 -11.85 27.24 2.62
N ASN A 295 -12.02 27.68 1.36
CA ASN A 295 -11.96 29.10 0.97
C ASN A 295 -13.36 29.63 0.63
#